data_AF-A0A832V3V6-F1
#
_entry.id   AF-A0A832V3V6-F1
#
_cell.length_a   1.000
_cell.length_b   1.000
_cell.length_c   1.000
_cell.angle_alpha   90.00
_cell.angle_beta   90.00
_cell.angle_gamma   90.00
#
_symmetry.space_group_name_H-M   'P 1'
#
loop_
_entity.id
_entity.type
_entity.pdbx_description
1 polymer ?
#
loop_
_entity_poly.entity_id
_entity_poly.type
_entity_poly.pdbx_seq_one_letter_code
_entity_poly.pdbx_strand_id
1 'polypeptide(L)' 'MGRVWIDILTPKQVMMFGRLADEISGEHELLITTREYKET' A
#
# COMPACT_ATOMS: atom_id res chain seq x y z
N MET A 1 9.19 -15.48 -5.66
CA MET A 1 7.86 -14.82 -5.66
C MET A 1 7.29 -14.92 -4.26
N GLY A 2 7.18 -13.79 -3.56
CA GLY A 2 6.72 -13.73 -2.16
C GLY A 2 5.44 -12.91 -2.03
N ARG A 3 4.69 -13.10 -0.94
CA ARG A 3 3.50 -12.31 -0.61
C ARG A 3 3.89 -11.12 0.27
N VAL A 4 3.42 -9.93 -0.10
CA VAL A 4 3.72 -8.67 0.61
C VAL A 4 2.40 -8.00 0.99
N TRP A 5 2.28 -7.64 2.27
CA TRP A 5 1.14 -6.89 2.80
C TRP A 5 1.59 -5.47 3.14
N ILE A 6 0.91 -4.49 2.55
CA ILE A 6 1.10 -3.05 2.81
C ILE A 6 -0.17 -2.51 3.47
N ASP A 7 -0.04 -2.01 4.70
CA ASP A 7 -1.14 -1.33 5.40
C ASP A 7 -0.91 0.18 5.38
N ILE A 8 -1.87 0.91 4.83
CA ILE A 8 -1.80 2.36 4.62
C ILE A 8 -2.78 3.03 5.60
N LEU A 9 -2.22 3.62 6.65
CA LEU A 9 -2.96 4.20 7.76
C LEU A 9 -3.12 5.73 7.66
N THR A 10 -2.35 6.37 6.77
CA THR A 10 -2.30 7.83 6.66
C THR A 10 -2.16 8.29 5.21
N PRO A 11 -2.62 9.50 4.86
CA PRO A 11 -2.40 10.07 3.52
C PRO A 11 -0.92 10.15 3.13
N LYS A 12 0.00 10.41 4.08
CA LYS A 12 1.44 10.46 3.81
C LYS A 12 2.00 9.10 3.39
N GLN A 13 1.48 8.02 3.97
CA GLN A 13 1.86 6.67 3.62
C GLN A 13 1.39 6.27 2.21
N VAL A 14 0.25 6.79 1.74
CA VAL A 14 -0.19 6.59 0.34
C VAL A 14 0.89 7.05 -0.64
N MET A 15 1.45 8.25 -0.42
CA MET A 15 2.46 8.80 -1.33
C MET A 15 3.77 8.00 -1.36
N MET A 16 4.14 7.41 -0.22
CA MET A 16 5.38 6.62 -0.11
C MET A 16 5.18 5.18 -0.60
N PHE A 17 4.15 4.51 -0.11
CA PHE A 17 3.93 3.09 -0.38
C PHE A 17 3.23 2.83 -1.72
N GLY A 18 2.54 3.82 -2.30
CA GLY A 18 1.98 3.68 -3.65
C GLY A 18 3.06 3.39 -4.68
N ARG A 19 4.12 4.22 -4.70
CA ARG A 19 5.26 4.01 -5.62
C ARG A 19 5.98 2.68 -5.38
N LEU A 20 6.21 2.32 -4.11
CA LEU A 20 6.84 1.05 -3.77
C LEU A 20 5.98 -0.13 -4.25
N ALA A 21 4.66 -0.07 -4.04
CA ALA A 21 3.73 -1.11 -4.49
C ALA A 21 3.80 -1.28 -6.01
N ASP A 22 3.82 -0.19 -6.79
CA ASP A 22 3.94 -0.24 -8.24
C ASP A 22 5.23 -0.95 -8.67
N GLU A 23 6.37 -0.60 -8.07
CA GLU A 23 7.69 -1.18 -8.37
C GLU A 23 7.74 -2.69 -8.08
N ILE A 24 7.14 -3.15 -6.97
CA ILE A 24 7.25 -4.57 -6.56
C ILE A 24 6.10 -5.46 -7.06
N SER A 25 5.05 -4.87 -7.65
CA SER A 25 3.86 -5.59 -8.15
C SER A 25 4.16 -6.58 -9.28
N GLY A 26 5.24 -6.37 -10.03
CA GLY A 26 5.69 -7.26 -11.10
C GLY A 26 6.40 -8.54 -10.61
N GLU A 27 6.85 -8.55 -9.36
CA GLU A 27 7.68 -9.62 -8.78
C GLU A 27 7.03 -10.33 -7.58
N HIS A 28 6.02 -9.69 -6.99
CA HIS A 28 5.39 -10.11 -5.74
C HIS A 28 3.87 -10.02 -5.81
N GLU A 29 3.20 -10.90 -5.08
CA GLU A 29 1.76 -10.83 -4.86
C GLU A 29 1.48 -9.82 -3.75
N LEU A 30 0.71 -8.78 -4.06
CA LEU A 30 0.45 -7.66 -3.15
C LEU A 30 -0.96 -7.69 -2.56
N LEU A 31 -1.05 -7.48 -1.25
CA LEU A 31 -2.29 -7.11 -0.57
C LEU A 31 -2.11 -5.70 0.02
N ILE A 32 -2.99 -4.78 -0.36
CA ILE A 32 -2.96 -3.41 0.13
C ILE A 32 -4.26 -3.12 0.88
N THR A 33 -4.14 -2.66 2.12
CA THR A 33 -5.26 -2.18 2.91
C THR A 33 -5.13 -0.67 3.10
N THR A 34 -6.23 0.05 2.88
CA THR A 34 -6.31 1.49 3.15
C THR A 34 -7.44 1.74 4.14
N ARG A 35 -7.25 2.72 5.03
CA ARG A 35 -8.37 3.24 5.84
C ARG A 35 -9.06 4.37 5.09
N GLU A 36 -10.38 4.29 4.96
CA GLU A 36 -11.17 5.46 4.61
C GLU A 36 -11.08 6.48 5.75
N TYR A 37 -10.45 7.61 5.49
CA TYR A 37 -10.43 8.71 6.45
C TYR A 37 -11.83 9.31 6.53
N LYS A 38 -12.51 9.14 7.66
CA LYS A 38 -13.75 9.87 7.95
C LYS A 38 -13.36 11.18 8.62
N GLU A 39 -13.51 12.30 7.92
CA GLU A 39 -13.58 13.62 8.57
C GLU A 39 -14.85 13.65 9.42
N THR A 40 -14.68 13.56 10.74
CA THR A 40 -15.73 13.82 11.73
C THR A 40 -15.71 15.28 12.15
#